data_AF-A0A453KEC6-F1
#
_entry.id   AF-A0A453KEC6-F1
#
_cell.length_a   1.000
_cell.length_b   1.000
_cell.length_c   1.000
_cell.angle_alpha   90.00
_cell.angle_beta   90.00
_cell.angle_gamma   90.00
#
_symmetry.space_group_name_H-M   'P 1'
#
loop_
_entity.id
_entity.type
_entity.pdbx_description
1 polymer ?
#
loop_
_entity_poly.entity_id
_entity_poly.type
_entity_poly.pdbx_seq_one_letter_code
_entity_poly.pdbx_strand_id
1 'polypeptide(L)'
;GVPSLGRAELEAACENFSNVIGTVSDSALYKGTLSSGVEIAVASSPVKSAKEWSDRSEEQFRNKISELSKVNHKNFMNLLGYCTCDDPFTRMMVFEYAPCGSLFEHLHVQSGKQSTWTGLPGCASSWE
;
A
#
# COMPACT_ATOMS: atom_id res chain seq x y z
N GLY A 1 8.78 -11.58 -9.99
CA GLY A 1 9.40 -10.88 -8.84
C GLY A 1 9.07 -9.41 -8.98
N VAL A 2 8.83 -8.72 -7.86
CA VAL A 2 8.47 -7.30 -7.87
C VAL A 2 9.72 -6.41 -7.89
N PRO A 3 9.68 -5.23 -8.53
CA PRO A 3 10.81 -4.30 -8.59
C PRO A 3 11.13 -3.68 -7.22
N SER A 4 12.41 -3.36 -7.00
CA SER A 4 12.83 -2.45 -5.93
C SER A 4 12.69 -1.00 -6.41
N LEU A 5 11.90 -0.21 -5.70
CA LEU A 5 11.64 1.20 -6.00
C LEU A 5 12.57 2.10 -5.19
N GLY A 6 12.98 3.21 -5.81
CA GLY A 6 13.82 4.19 -5.14
C GLY A 6 13.03 4.95 -4.07
N ARG A 7 13.68 5.32 -2.96
CA ARG A 7 13.05 6.17 -1.95
C ARG A 7 12.57 7.50 -2.55
N ALA A 8 13.41 8.14 -3.36
CA ALA A 8 13.08 9.41 -4.02
C ALA A 8 11.87 9.29 -4.96
N GLU A 9 11.70 8.13 -5.61
CA GLU A 9 10.54 7.84 -6.44
C GLU A 9 9.26 7.76 -5.60
N LEU A 10 9.32 7.08 -4.46
CA LEU A 10 8.19 7.00 -3.52
C LEU A 10 7.91 8.33 -2.82
N GLU A 11 8.94 9.12 -2.52
CA GLU A 11 8.77 10.48 -1.98
C GLU A 11 8.03 11.38 -2.98
N ALA A 12 8.41 11.32 -4.26
CA ALA A 12 7.71 12.05 -5.31
C ALA A 12 6.27 11.53 -5.49
N ALA A 13 6.06 10.21 -5.47
CA ALA A 13 4.75 9.60 -5.65
C ALA A 13 3.80 9.87 -4.47
N CYS A 14 4.30 9.92 -3.23
CA CYS A 14 3.51 10.10 -2.01
C CYS A 14 3.53 11.53 -1.47
N GLU A 15 3.92 12.52 -2.27
CA GLU A 15 4.01 13.93 -1.87
C GLU A 15 4.76 14.11 -0.52
N ASN A 16 5.96 13.52 -0.43
CA ASN A 16 6.78 13.46 0.79
C ASN A 16 6.12 12.71 1.97
N PHE A 17 5.35 11.65 1.69
CA PHE A 17 4.62 10.86 2.68
C PHE A 17 3.63 11.69 3.52
N SER A 18 3.06 12.74 2.93
CA SER A 18 2.10 13.62 3.60
C SER A 18 0.68 13.04 3.65
N ASN A 19 0.32 12.23 2.65
CA ASN A 19 -1.03 11.69 2.51
C ASN A 19 -1.18 10.35 3.24
N VAL A 20 -1.41 10.39 4.55
CA VAL A 20 -1.65 9.21 5.37
C VAL A 20 -3.08 8.70 5.18
N ILE A 21 -3.23 7.50 4.64
CA ILE A 21 -4.52 6.79 4.52
C ILE A 21 -4.94 6.22 5.87
N GLY A 22 -3.97 5.73 6.65
CA GLY A 22 -4.23 5.15 7.96
C GLY A 22 -3.02 4.42 8.53
N THR A 23 -3.27 3.63 9.57
CA THR A 23 -2.25 2.82 10.25
C THR A 23 -2.75 1.39 10.41
N VAL A 24 -1.94 0.41 10.00
CA VAL A 24 -2.25 -1.02 10.15
C VAL A 24 -1.10 -1.68 10.89
N SER A 25 -1.39 -2.28 12.05
CA SER A 25 -0.42 -3.02 12.87
C SER A 25 0.89 -2.24 13.05
N ASP A 26 0.77 -1.01 13.56
CA ASP A 26 1.86 -0.03 13.77
C ASP A 26 2.58 0.48 12.51
N SER A 27 2.19 0.02 11.32
CA SER A 27 2.73 0.49 10.05
C SER A 27 1.86 1.61 9.48
N ALA A 28 2.48 2.69 9.04
CA ALA A 28 1.78 3.79 8.39
C ALA A 28 1.49 3.44 6.92
N LEU A 29 0.27 3.70 6.47
CA LEU A 29 -0.16 3.58 5.08
C LEU A 29 -0.26 4.96 4.46
N TYR A 30 0.47 5.17 3.37
CA TYR A 30 0.46 6.41 2.60
C TYR A 30 -0.17 6.19 1.23
N LYS A 31 -0.94 7.16 0.75
CA LYS A 31 -1.40 7.19 -0.63
C LYS A 31 -0.33 7.83 -1.50
N GLY A 32 -0.16 7.32 -2.70
CA GLY A 32 0.63 7.99 -3.73
C GLY A 32 0.14 7.69 -5.14
N THR A 33 0.74 8.35 -6.11
CA THR A 33 0.55 8.09 -7.53
C THR A 33 1.92 8.03 -8.18
N LEU A 34 2.24 6.90 -8.81
CA LEU A 34 3.48 6.77 -9.58
C LEU A 34 3.46 7.70 -10.79
N SER A 35 4.64 7.99 -11.34
CA SER A 35 4.80 8.79 -12.57
C SER A 35 4.09 8.16 -13.78
N SER A 36 3.81 6.86 -13.74
CA SER A 36 3.00 6.14 -14.71
C SER A 36 1.50 6.42 -14.62
N GLY A 37 1.04 7.12 -13.58
CA GLY A 37 -0.38 7.38 -13.31
C GLY A 37 -1.07 6.30 -12.47
N VAL A 38 -0.36 5.25 -12.07
CA VAL A 38 -0.90 4.19 -11.20
C VAL A 38 -1.00 4.68 -9.75
N GLU A 39 -2.20 4.61 -9.17
CA GLU A 39 -2.40 4.88 -7.74
C GLU A 39 -1.87 3.74 -6.87
N ILE A 40 -1.12 4.10 -5.84
CA ILE A 40 -0.42 3.16 -4.95
C ILE A 40 -0.74 3.42 -3.48
N ALA A 41 -0.69 2.34 -2.70
CA ALA A 41 -0.67 2.37 -1.25
C ALA A 41 0.71 1.92 -0.75
N VAL A 42 1.40 2.76 0.02
CA VAL A 42 2.73 2.48 0.56
C VAL A 42 2.62 2.17 2.04
N ALA A 43 2.92 0.93 2.41
CA ALA A 43 3.03 0.50 3.82
C ALA A 43 4.47 0.68 4.29
N SER A 44 4.70 1.59 5.24
CA SER A 44 6.01 1.81 5.85
C SER A 44 6.10 1.18 7.22
N SER A 45 7.23 0.51 7.47
CA SER A 45 7.59 0.09 8.83
C SER A 45 7.72 1.31 9.77
N PRO A 46 7.30 1.18 11.04
CA PRO A 46 7.54 2.21 12.05
C PRO A 46 9.01 2.32 12.48
N VAL A 47 9.83 1.30 12.17
CA VAL A 47 11.23 1.25 12.56
C VAL A 47 12.03 2.21 11.68
N LYS A 48 12.66 3.20 12.31
CA LYS A 48 13.47 4.25 11.65
C LYS A 48 14.97 4.10 11.89
N SER A 49 15.40 3.05 12.57
CA SER A 49 16.80 2.78 12.87
C SER A 49 17.17 1.33 12.56
N ALA A 50 18.29 1.14 11.88
CA ALA A 50 18.87 -0.18 11.66
C ALA A 50 19.19 -0.91 12.98
N LYS A 51 19.42 -0.18 14.08
CA LYS A 51 19.69 -0.79 15.41
C LYS A 51 18.47 -1.49 16.00
N GLU A 52 17.28 -1.01 15.66
CA GLU A 52 16.00 -1.57 16.14
C GLU A 52 15.45 -2.62 15.16
N TRP A 53 16.09 -2.77 14.00
CA TRP A 53 15.71 -3.75 12.99
C TRP A 53 16.51 -5.04 13.14
N SER A 54 15.88 -6.07 13.69
CA SER A 54 16.51 -7.37 13.90
C SER A 54 16.63 -8.18 12.60
N ASP A 55 17.58 -9.13 12.55
CA ASP A 55 17.70 -10.08 11.43
C ASP A 55 16.39 -10.85 11.18
N ARG A 56 15.67 -11.18 12.25
CA ARG A 56 14.35 -11.81 12.18
C ARG A 56 13.32 -10.92 11.50
N SER A 57 13.36 -9.60 11.76
CA SER A 57 12.48 -8.62 11.11
C SER A 57 12.81 -8.51 9.62
N GLU A 58 14.09 -8.48 9.26
CA GLU A 58 14.54 -8.48 7.87
C GLU A 58 14.09 -9.75 7.12
N GLU A 59 14.24 -10.92 7.74
CA GLU A 59 13.81 -12.19 7.19
C GLU A 59 12.29 -12.22 6.98
N GLN A 60 11.51 -11.81 7.97
CA GLN A 60 10.05 -11.72 7.85
C GLN A 60 9.61 -10.75 6.76
N PHE A 61 10.29 -9.62 6.63
CA PHE A 61 10.01 -8.63 5.58
C PHE A 61 10.27 -9.22 4.18
N ARG A 62 11.42 -9.88 3.99
CA ARG A 62 11.77 -10.55 2.73
C ARG A 62 10.86 -11.71 2.40
N ASN A 63 10.49 -12.52 3.40
CA ASN A 63 9.57 -13.64 3.22
C ASN A 63 8.19 -13.14 2.78
N LYS A 64 7.66 -12.08 3.42
CA LYS A 64 6.41 -11.45 3.00
C LYS A 64 6.47 -10.93 1.57
N ILE A 65 7.55 -10.25 1.17
CA ILE A 65 7.73 -9.81 -0.23
C ILE A 65 7.72 -11.02 -1.17
N SER A 66 8.46 -12.08 -0.83
CA SER A 66 8.54 -13.30 -1.63
C SER A 66 7.17 -13.96 -1.82
N GLU A 67 6.39 -14.07 -0.75
CA GLU A 67 5.04 -14.64 -0.77
C GLU A 67 4.06 -13.77 -1.57
N LEU A 68 4.00 -12.47 -1.26
CA LEU A 68 3.09 -11.53 -1.91
C LEU A 68 3.43 -11.33 -3.39
N SER A 69 4.71 -11.40 -3.77
CA SER A 69 5.14 -11.29 -5.17
C SER A 69 4.68 -12.44 -6.07
N LYS A 70 4.21 -13.55 -5.48
CA LYS A 70 3.66 -14.70 -6.20
C LYS A 70 2.15 -14.59 -6.40
N VAL A 71 1.50 -13.68 -5.69
CA VAL A 71 0.05 -13.46 -5.75
C VAL A 71 -0.23 -12.33 -6.74
N ASN A 72 -0.97 -12.65 -7.79
CA ASN A 72 -1.51 -11.67 -8.72
C ASN A 72 -2.98 -12.00 -8.99
N HIS A 73 -3.88 -11.37 -8.25
CA HIS A 73 -5.31 -11.67 -8.33
C HIS A 73 -6.14 -10.38 -8.24
N LYS A 74 -7.16 -10.26 -9.09
CA LYS A 74 -8.02 -9.07 -9.20
C LYS A 74 -8.77 -8.66 -7.91
N ASN A 75 -8.96 -9.61 -6.98
CA ASN A 75 -9.61 -9.38 -5.69
C ASN A 75 -8.60 -9.26 -4.54
N PHE A 76 -7.30 -9.15 -4.84
CA PHE A 76 -6.23 -9.02 -3.85
C PHE A 76 -5.45 -7.74 -4.11
N MET A 77 -5.00 -7.07 -3.05
CA MET A 77 -4.11 -5.92 -3.20
C MET A 77 -2.73 -6.42 -3.61
N ASN A 78 -2.44 -6.38 -4.91
CA ASN A 78 -1.21 -6.92 -5.46
C ASN A 78 -0.01 -6.08 -5.02
N LEU A 79 1.09 -6.75 -4.69
CA LEU A 79 2.36 -6.08 -4.41
C LEU A 79 2.96 -5.60 -5.73
N LEU A 80 3.11 -4.29 -5.87
CA LEU A 80 3.69 -3.64 -7.05
C LEU A 80 5.20 -3.46 -6.91
N GLY A 81 5.71 -3.33 -5.68
CA GLY A 81 7.12 -3.08 -5.43
C GLY A 81 7.46 -3.03 -3.94
N TYR A 82 8.74 -2.82 -3.65
CA TYR A 82 9.22 -2.62 -2.30
C TYR A 82 10.37 -1.60 -2.30
N CYS A 83 10.62 -0.98 -1.16
CA CYS A 83 11.76 -0.08 -0.98
C CYS A 83 12.50 -0.43 0.30
N THR A 84 13.83 -0.57 0.18
CA THR A 84 14.75 -0.73 1.29
C THR A 84 15.80 0.34 1.19
N CYS A 85 15.89 1.19 2.21
CA CYS A 85 16.91 2.23 2.30
C CYS A 85 17.51 2.15 3.71
N ASP A 86 18.83 2.30 3.84
CA ASP A 86 19.48 2.29 5.16
C ASP A 86 19.77 3.72 5.66
N ASP A 87 19.75 4.71 4.75
CA ASP A 87 19.92 6.14 5.07
C ASP A 87 18.98 7.04 4.23
N PRO A 88 17.86 7.51 4.80
CA PRO A 88 17.34 7.17 6.13
C PRO A 88 16.81 5.74 6.17
N PHE A 89 16.95 5.05 7.32
CA PHE A 89 16.49 3.67 7.44
C PHE A 89 14.99 3.56 7.19
N THR A 90 14.64 2.79 6.16
CA THR A 90 13.30 2.67 5.61
C THR A 90 13.08 1.25 5.09
N ARG A 91 11.93 0.67 5.41
CA ARG A 91 11.43 -0.58 4.84
C ARG A 91 9.97 -0.36 4.46
N MET A 92 9.68 -0.38 3.17
CA MET A 92 8.36 -0.11 2.62
C MET A 92 7.92 -1.18 1.63
N MET A 93 6.62 -1.45 1.60
CA MET A 93 5.95 -2.27 0.59
C MET A 93 4.95 -1.42 -0.16
N VAL A 94 4.87 -1.60 -1.48
CA VAL A 94 4.06 -0.80 -2.38
C VAL A 94 3.00 -1.69 -2.98
N PHE A 95 1.74 -1.33 -2.77
CA PHE A 95 0.57 -2.06 -3.21
C PHE A 95 -0.24 -1.24 -4.19
N GLU A 96 -1.07 -1.92 -4.97
CA GLU A 96 -2.12 -1.29 -5.76
C GLU A 96 -3.16 -0.63 -4.84
N TYR A 97 -3.50 0.64 -5.11
CA TYR A 97 -4.52 1.34 -4.32
C TYR A 97 -5.93 0.99 -4.80
N ALA A 98 -6.79 0.57 -3.86
CA ALA A 98 -8.21 0.35 -4.12
C ALA A 98 -9.03 1.59 -3.71
N PRO A 99 -9.70 2.28 -4.66
CA PRO A 99 -10.42 3.52 -4.37
C PRO A 99 -11.73 3.31 -3.60
N CYS A 100 -12.30 2.10 -3.66
CA CYS A 100 -13.57 1.76 -3.03
C CYS A 100 -13.42 1.46 -1.50
N GLY A 101 -12.38 1.98 -0.82
CA GLY A 101 -12.20 1.95 0.65
C GLY A 101 -12.15 0.55 1.27
N SER A 102 -12.22 0.47 2.60
CA SER A 102 -12.32 -0.82 3.29
C SER A 102 -13.76 -1.33 3.30
N LEU A 103 -13.94 -2.66 3.27
CA LEU A 103 -15.25 -3.28 3.45
C LEU A 103 -15.86 -2.92 4.82
N PHE A 104 -15.02 -2.77 5.84
CA PHE A 104 -15.46 -2.41 7.19
C PHE A 104 -16.18 -1.05 7.19
N GLU A 105 -15.63 -0.04 6.51
CA GLU A 105 -16.25 1.27 6.36
C GLU A 105 -17.60 1.17 5.64
N HIS A 106 -17.66 0.41 4.55
CA HIS A 106 -18.90 0.23 3.79
C HIS A 106 -20.01 -0.48 4.57
N LEU A 107 -19.67 -1.33 5.52
CA LEU A 107 -20.65 -2.07 6.33
C LEU A 107 -21.04 -1.35 7.63
N HIS A 108 -20.17 -0.52 8.21
CA HIS A 108 -20.37 0.02 9.55
C HIS A 108 -20.40 1.55 9.62
N VAL A 109 -19.93 2.27 8.61
CA VAL A 109 -20.02 3.72 8.56
C VAL A 109 -21.30 4.12 7.84
N GLN A 110 -22.33 4.49 8.61
CA GLN A 110 -23.54 5.15 8.10
C GLN A 110 -23.21 6.58 7.65
N SER A 111 -22.51 6.74 6.53
CA SER A 111 -22.42 8.02 5.84
C SER A 111 -23.44 8.05 4.70
N GLY A 112 -24.73 8.27 5.05
CA GLY A 112 -25.75 8.92 4.20
C GLY A 112 -26.07 8.36 2.81
N LYS A 113 -25.41 7.31 2.31
CA LYS A 113 -25.79 6.59 1.10
C LYS A 113 -26.12 5.17 1.51
N GLN A 114 -27.41 4.88 1.62
CA GLN A 114 -27.92 3.52 1.47
C GLN A 114 -27.38 2.98 0.14
N SER A 115 -26.34 2.16 0.22
CA SER A 115 -25.78 1.43 -0.91
C SER A 115 -26.75 0.30 -1.25
N THR A 116 -27.71 0.59 -2.13
CA THR A 116 -28.32 -0.47 -2.92
C THR A 116 -27.23 -1.09 -3.80
N TRP A 117 -27.23 -2.43 -3.91
CA TRP A 117 -26.20 -3.25 -4.55
C TRP A 117 -25.95 -2.97 -6.04
N THR A 118 -26.60 -1.96 -6.64
CA THR A 118 -26.57 -1.70 -8.09
C THR A 118 -26.15 -0.28 -8.49
N GLY A 119 -25.61 0.55 -7.58
CA GLY A 119 -25.51 1.99 -7.83
C GLY A 119 -24.23 2.72 -7.40
N LEU A 120 -23.03 2.17 -7.60
CA LEU A 120 -21.80 2.96 -7.49
C LEU A 120 -21.33 3.44 -8.87
N PRO A 121 -21.54 4.73 -9.23
CA PRO A 121 -20.88 5.31 -10.39
C PRO A 121 -19.40 5.50 -10.04
N GLY A 122 -18.56 4.59 -10.55
CA GLY A 122 -17.10 4.63 -10.35
C GLY A 122 -16.45 3.27 -10.14
N CYS A 123 -17.18 2.26 -9.66
CA CYS A 123 -16.68 0.88 -9.53
C CYS A 123 -17.15 0.00 -10.74
N ALA A 124 -17.84 0.59 -11.75
CA ALA A 124 -18.47 -0.11 -12.89
C ALA A 124 -17.80 0.08 -14.27
N SER A 125 -16.80 0.94 -14.42
CA SER A 125 -16.16 1.18 -15.73
C SER A 125 -14.91 0.32 -15.91
N SER A 126 -15.07 -1.01 -15.90
CA SER A 126 -14.14 -1.95 -16.54
C SER A 126 -14.74 -3.35 -16.61
N TRP A 127 -15.97 -3.45 -17.13
CA TRP A 127 -16.55 -4.71 -17.57
C TRP A 127 -17.19 -4.48 -18.94
N GLU A 128 -16.35 -4.34 -19.96
CA GLU A 128 -16.66 -4.79 -21.33
C GLU A 128 -15.55 -5.75 -21.77
#